data_AF-A0AAU3IDD2-F1
#
_entry.id   AF-A0AAU3IDD2-F1
#
_cell.length_a   1.000
_cell.length_b   1.000
_cell.length_c   1.000
_cell.angle_alpha   90.00
_cell.angle_beta   90.00
_cell.angle_gamma   90.00
#
_symmetry.space_group_name_H-M   'P 1'
#
loop_
_entity.id
_entity.type
_entity.pdbx_description
1 polymer ?
#
loop_
_entity_poly.entity_id
_entity_poly.type
_entity_poly.pdbx_seq_one_letter_code
_entity_poly.pdbx_strand_id
1 'polypeptide(L)'
;MTLNTRGISMPAMTLLGRRKDGSPIYNIAGGAPQPGEPGAAGEPVVVVPAAVVEPPAPVPAEARFTAEDIQKARSEEKDKLYKRLQTVEDQNKQFLSEIEAQRKAREEAQAEEERKRQEAQAQAKRQAEEDLSAKDLFAVKEQEWNSRFEQLEREREQERVLFAKEQEFNNLQSYIQRRVGEETNEIAPELLDFVGGNSPEEVEASIATVKAKTQAILESVQQAAIQQRATMRGVSPTGYSTTGPMDSDPGTKSYSLSDLRDLPMSEYAKIRGQLGVGQTAQNQRGLYS
;
A
#
# COMPACT_ATOMS: atom_id res chain seq x y z
N MET A 1 -47.05 -5.23 31.99
CA MET A 1 -47.55 -6.60 32.21
C MET A 1 -46.40 -7.56 32.02
N THR A 2 -46.06 -8.24 33.10
CA THR A 2 -44.95 -9.18 33.28
C THR A 2 -45.22 -10.48 32.51
N LEU A 3 -44.31 -10.88 31.62
CA LEU A 3 -44.36 -12.19 30.98
C LEU A 3 -43.82 -13.23 31.96
N ASN A 4 -44.75 -14.08 32.41
CA ASN A 4 -44.61 -15.10 33.42
C ASN A 4 -44.18 -16.41 32.74
N THR A 5 -42.87 -16.71 32.74
CA THR A 5 -42.36 -18.00 32.25
C THR A 5 -42.42 -19.02 33.38
N ARG A 6 -43.41 -19.92 33.32
CA ARG A 6 -43.52 -21.06 34.25
C ARG A 6 -42.27 -21.94 34.12
N GLY A 7 -41.45 -21.94 35.16
CA GLY A 7 -40.29 -22.80 35.30
C GLY A 7 -40.70 -24.26 35.49
N ILE A 8 -40.34 -25.10 34.51
CA ILE A 8 -40.19 -26.54 34.73
C ILE A 8 -38.78 -26.70 35.33
N SER A 9 -38.72 -26.88 36.65
CA SER A 9 -37.49 -27.22 37.36
C SER A 9 -37.09 -28.64 36.98
N MET A 10 -36.08 -28.79 36.12
CA MET A 10 -35.42 -30.07 35.91
C MET A 10 -34.36 -30.26 37.00
N PRO A 11 -34.20 -31.49 37.56
CA PRO A 11 -33.15 -31.77 38.52
C PRO A 11 -31.78 -31.53 37.88
N ALA A 12 -30.92 -30.80 38.57
CA ALA A 12 -29.57 -30.48 38.10
C ALA A 12 -28.80 -31.78 37.80
N MET A 13 -28.59 -32.11 36.53
CA MET A 13 -27.70 -33.18 36.12
C MET A 13 -26.27 -32.77 36.45
N THR A 14 -25.68 -33.38 37.47
CA THR A 14 -24.27 -33.17 37.83
C THR A 14 -23.38 -33.57 36.67
N LEU A 15 -22.68 -32.60 36.08
CA LEU A 15 -21.74 -32.79 34.98
C LEU A 15 -20.53 -33.58 35.48
N LEU A 16 -20.32 -34.78 34.95
CA LEU A 16 -19.20 -35.64 35.37
C LEU A 16 -17.89 -35.29 34.62
N GLY A 17 -18.00 -34.74 33.42
CA GLY A 17 -16.86 -34.38 32.56
C GLY A 17 -17.26 -34.14 31.11
N ARG A 18 -16.27 -33.95 30.24
CA ARG A 18 -16.45 -33.79 28.78
C ARG A 18 -15.65 -34.85 28.03
N ARG A 19 -16.21 -35.35 26.92
CA ARG A 19 -15.52 -36.23 25.97
C ARG A 19 -14.45 -35.47 25.18
N LYS A 20 -13.56 -36.18 24.47
CA LYS A 20 -12.50 -35.58 23.61
C LYS A 20 -13.06 -34.70 22.48
N ASP A 21 -14.33 -34.87 22.14
CA ASP A 21 -15.08 -34.08 21.16
C ASP A 21 -15.82 -32.86 21.79
N GLY A 22 -15.63 -32.62 23.10
CA GLY A 22 -16.23 -31.49 23.82
C GLY A 22 -17.64 -31.73 24.36
N SER A 23 -18.27 -32.86 24.05
CA SER A 23 -19.64 -33.19 24.47
C SER A 23 -19.71 -33.50 25.98
N PRO A 24 -20.67 -32.92 26.73
CA PRO A 24 -20.81 -33.16 28.16
C PRO A 24 -21.33 -34.57 28.46
N ILE A 25 -20.77 -35.20 29.50
CA ILE A 25 -21.18 -36.52 30.01
C ILE A 25 -22.01 -36.32 31.27
N TYR A 26 -23.23 -36.85 31.26
CA TYR A 26 -24.15 -36.79 32.40
C TYR A 26 -24.40 -38.20 32.97
N ASN A 27 -24.72 -38.26 34.26
CA ASN A 27 -24.96 -39.52 34.97
C ASN A 27 -26.38 -40.04 34.62
N ILE A 28 -26.47 -41.25 34.07
CA ILE A 28 -27.76 -41.86 33.70
C ILE A 28 -28.24 -42.69 34.89
N ALA A 29 -29.19 -42.17 35.66
CA ALA A 29 -29.90 -42.96 36.67
C ALA A 29 -31.03 -43.75 35.98
N GLY A 30 -30.93 -45.08 35.95
CA GLY A 30 -31.95 -45.92 35.33
C GLY A 30 -31.78 -47.41 35.62
N GLY A 31 -32.17 -47.85 36.82
CA GLY A 31 -32.52 -49.24 37.11
C GLY A 31 -34.04 -49.42 37.02
N ALA A 32 -34.50 -50.41 36.25
CA ALA A 32 -35.92 -50.69 36.07
C ALA A 32 -36.56 -51.33 37.32
N PRO A 33 -37.82 -51.00 37.67
CA PRO A 33 -38.55 -51.64 38.76
C PRO A 33 -39.12 -53.01 38.38
N GLN A 34 -38.99 -53.98 39.30
CA GLN A 34 -39.67 -55.28 39.28
C GLN A 34 -41.18 -55.12 39.48
N PRO A 35 -42.04 -55.80 38.70
CA PRO A 35 -43.46 -55.89 39.00
C PRO A 35 -43.72 -57.00 40.02
N GLY A 36 -44.37 -56.62 41.11
CA GLY A 36 -44.71 -57.46 42.26
C GLY A 36 -45.90 -58.40 42.07
N GLU A 37 -45.95 -59.34 43.01
CA GLU A 37 -47.07 -60.23 43.32
C GLU A 37 -48.34 -59.45 43.70
N PRO A 38 -49.50 -60.13 43.60
CA PRO A 38 -50.44 -60.08 44.71
C PRO A 38 -50.86 -61.48 45.16
N GLY A 39 -50.77 -61.72 46.46
CA GLY A 39 -51.43 -62.81 47.14
C GLY A 39 -52.83 -62.44 47.66
N ALA A 40 -53.48 -63.48 48.18
CA ALA A 40 -54.51 -63.49 49.23
C ALA A 40 -55.97 -63.81 48.84
N ALA A 41 -56.37 -65.02 49.28
CA ALA A 41 -57.46 -65.29 50.22
C ALA A 41 -58.80 -65.84 49.69
N GLY A 42 -59.22 -66.97 50.29
CA GLY A 42 -60.60 -67.18 50.71
C GLY A 42 -61.27 -68.48 50.25
N GLU A 43 -61.07 -69.58 51.00
CA GLU A 43 -62.08 -70.65 51.08
C GLU A 43 -63.30 -70.17 51.89
N PRO A 44 -64.48 -70.79 51.73
CA PRO A 44 -64.82 -71.77 52.76
C PRO A 44 -65.51 -73.07 52.29
N VAL A 45 -65.12 -74.10 53.04
CA VAL A 45 -65.69 -75.42 53.32
C VAL A 45 -67.22 -75.52 53.28
N VAL A 46 -67.73 -76.55 52.59
CA VAL A 46 -69.04 -77.18 52.85
C VAL A 46 -68.82 -78.67 53.09
N VAL A 47 -69.20 -79.13 54.30
CA VAL A 47 -69.30 -80.54 54.73
C VAL A 47 -70.71 -81.03 54.38
N VAL A 48 -70.93 -82.29 53.94
CA VAL A 48 -71.59 -83.45 54.63
C VAL A 48 -72.23 -84.33 53.51
N PRO A 49 -72.50 -85.66 53.60
CA PRO A 49 -71.90 -86.80 54.32
C PRO A 49 -71.45 -87.97 53.39
N ALA A 50 -70.98 -89.05 54.02
CA ALA A 50 -70.44 -90.30 53.48
C ALA A 50 -71.46 -91.31 52.89
N ALA A 51 -70.88 -92.34 52.24
CA ALA A 51 -71.42 -93.56 51.60
C ALA A 51 -71.72 -93.37 50.09
N VAL A 52 -71.16 -94.15 49.15
CA VAL A 52 -70.95 -95.61 49.07
C VAL A 52 -69.67 -95.90 48.27
N VAL A 53 -68.95 -96.96 48.64
CA VAL A 53 -67.75 -97.49 47.97
C VAL A 53 -68.15 -98.30 46.72
N GLU A 54 -67.67 -97.89 45.55
CA GLU A 54 -67.63 -98.70 44.31
C GLU A 54 -66.24 -98.47 43.65
N PRO A 55 -65.58 -99.51 43.10
CA PRO A 55 -64.15 -99.49 42.74
C PRO A 55 -63.84 -98.61 41.50
N PRO A 56 -62.61 -98.08 41.37
CA PRO A 56 -62.34 -96.98 40.46
C PRO A 56 -62.25 -97.41 38.99
N ALA A 57 -63.00 -96.70 38.13
CA ALA A 57 -62.74 -96.62 36.70
C ALA A 57 -61.55 -95.66 36.43
N PRO A 58 -60.68 -95.94 35.44
CA PRO A 58 -59.44 -95.21 35.24
C PRO A 58 -59.66 -93.77 34.77
N VAL A 59 -58.95 -92.84 35.41
CA VAL A 59 -58.77 -91.43 35.02
C VAL A 59 -58.19 -91.34 33.59
N PRO A 60 -58.71 -90.47 32.69
CA PRO A 60 -58.06 -90.21 31.42
C PRO A 60 -56.66 -89.63 31.66
N ALA A 61 -55.67 -90.22 31.00
CA ALA A 61 -54.26 -89.87 31.12
C ALA A 61 -54.02 -88.36 30.89
N GLU A 62 -53.29 -87.73 31.79
CA GLU A 62 -52.67 -86.42 31.58
C GLU A 62 -51.88 -86.46 30.24
N ALA A 63 -52.06 -85.46 29.38
CA ALA A 63 -51.29 -85.35 28.15
C ALA A 63 -49.80 -85.17 28.49
N ARG A 64 -49.03 -86.26 28.49
CA ARG A 64 -47.58 -86.25 28.72
C ARG A 64 -46.89 -86.13 27.37
N PHE A 65 -46.08 -85.08 27.20
CA PHE A 65 -45.27 -84.88 25.99
C PHE A 65 -44.39 -86.10 25.71
N THR A 66 -44.46 -86.63 24.50
CA THR A 66 -43.64 -87.76 24.07
C THR A 66 -42.24 -87.29 23.65
N ALA A 67 -41.29 -88.22 23.51
CA ALA A 67 -39.94 -87.89 23.04
C ALA A 67 -39.93 -87.28 21.62
N GLU A 68 -40.88 -87.69 20.77
CA GLU A 68 -41.06 -87.15 19.42
C GLU A 68 -41.57 -85.69 19.45
N ASP A 69 -42.50 -85.37 20.36
CA ASP A 69 -43.00 -84.00 20.54
C ASP A 69 -41.89 -83.02 20.94
N ILE A 70 -40.97 -83.47 21.80
CA ILE A 70 -39.80 -82.66 22.22
C ILE A 70 -38.83 -82.44 21.07
N GLN A 71 -38.58 -83.45 20.24
CA GLN A 71 -37.70 -83.30 19.07
C GLN A 71 -38.30 -82.35 18.04
N LYS A 72 -39.60 -82.44 17.80
CA LYS A 72 -40.32 -81.52 16.92
C LYS A 72 -40.25 -80.08 17.44
N ALA A 73 -40.54 -79.85 18.73
CA ALA A 73 -40.41 -78.53 19.35
C ALA A 73 -38.98 -77.97 19.22
N ARG A 74 -37.95 -78.79 19.44
CA ARG A 74 -36.54 -78.38 19.25
C ARG A 74 -36.22 -78.01 17.81
N SER A 75 -36.75 -78.75 16.83
CA SER A 75 -36.55 -78.44 15.41
C SER A 75 -37.21 -77.11 15.02
N GLU A 76 -38.42 -76.85 15.51
CA GLU A 76 -39.14 -75.60 15.26
C GLU A 76 -38.45 -74.40 15.93
N GLU A 77 -37.93 -74.57 17.16
CA GLU A 77 -37.13 -73.54 17.84
C GLU A 77 -35.83 -73.26 17.09
N LYS A 78 -35.14 -74.30 16.63
CA LYS A 78 -33.91 -74.19 15.85
C LYS A 78 -34.14 -73.41 14.55
N ASP A 79 -35.17 -73.76 13.80
CA ASP A 79 -35.52 -73.07 12.54
C ASP A 79 -35.89 -71.60 12.78
N LYS A 80 -36.61 -71.30 13.86
CA LYS A 80 -36.91 -69.92 14.27
C LYS A 80 -35.64 -69.15 14.64
N LEU A 81 -34.72 -69.78 15.37
CA LEU A 81 -33.45 -69.17 15.77
C LEU A 81 -32.54 -68.90 14.57
N TYR A 82 -32.39 -69.83 13.63
CA TYR A 82 -31.59 -69.59 12.42
C TYR A 82 -32.18 -68.50 11.54
N LYS A 83 -33.51 -68.46 11.36
CA LYS A 83 -34.18 -67.36 10.64
C LYS A 83 -33.91 -66.01 11.31
N ARG A 84 -33.96 -65.97 12.64
CA ARG A 84 -33.66 -64.76 13.42
C ARG A 84 -32.18 -64.37 13.30
N LEU A 85 -31.27 -65.34 13.37
CA LEU A 85 -29.82 -65.12 13.22
C LEU A 85 -29.50 -64.58 11.83
N GLN A 86 -30.07 -65.18 10.78
CA GLN A 86 -29.90 -64.72 9.40
C GLN A 86 -30.43 -63.29 9.21
N THR A 87 -31.59 -62.97 9.79
CA THR A 87 -32.12 -61.59 9.77
C THR A 87 -31.17 -60.60 10.45
N VAL A 88 -30.59 -60.97 11.60
CA VAL A 88 -29.63 -60.11 12.32
C VAL A 88 -28.31 -59.97 11.54
N GLU A 89 -27.82 -61.04 10.92
CA GLU A 89 -26.64 -60.99 10.05
C GLU A 89 -26.85 -60.07 8.86
N ASP A 90 -28.01 -60.14 8.21
CA ASP A 90 -28.36 -59.27 7.08
C ASP A 90 -28.51 -57.81 7.52
N GLN A 91 -29.13 -57.55 8.68
CA GLN A 91 -29.19 -56.22 9.29
C GLN A 91 -27.79 -55.69 9.61
N ASN A 92 -26.92 -56.50 10.22
CA ASN A 92 -25.55 -56.10 10.53
C ASN A 92 -24.74 -55.78 9.27
N LYS A 93 -24.89 -56.58 8.20
CA LYS A 93 -24.25 -56.29 6.90
C LYS A 93 -24.74 -54.97 6.32
N GLN A 94 -26.05 -54.70 6.37
CA GLN A 94 -26.62 -53.44 5.91
C GLN A 94 -26.09 -52.25 6.73
N PHE A 95 -26.07 -52.35 8.06
CA PHE A 95 -25.53 -51.30 8.93
C PHE A 95 -24.05 -51.04 8.66
N LEU A 96 -23.22 -52.08 8.50
CA LEU A 96 -21.80 -51.91 8.17
C LEU A 96 -21.61 -51.22 6.82
N SER A 97 -22.36 -51.63 5.79
CA SER A 97 -22.31 -51.01 4.47
C SER A 97 -22.73 -49.53 4.51
N GLU A 98 -23.75 -49.18 5.30
CA GLU A 98 -24.19 -47.80 5.47
C GLU A 98 -23.13 -46.96 6.20
N ILE A 99 -22.50 -47.48 7.26
CA ILE A 99 -21.42 -46.80 7.97
C ILE A 99 -20.22 -46.55 7.04
N GLU A 100 -19.84 -47.52 6.22
CA GLU A 100 -18.76 -47.36 5.24
C GLU A 100 -19.10 -46.32 4.18
N ALA A 101 -20.33 -46.34 3.65
CA ALA A 101 -20.80 -45.34 2.69
C ALA A 101 -20.81 -43.93 3.30
N GLN A 102 -21.30 -43.77 4.53
CA GLN A 102 -21.29 -42.49 5.24
C GLN A 102 -19.86 -42.00 5.54
N ARG A 103 -18.93 -42.89 5.88
CA ARG A 103 -17.52 -42.53 6.09
C ARG A 103 -16.88 -42.03 4.81
N LYS A 104 -17.05 -42.75 3.70
CA LYS A 104 -16.54 -42.33 2.38
C LYS A 104 -17.13 -40.98 1.95
N ALA A 105 -18.45 -40.80 2.09
CA ALA A 105 -19.10 -39.53 1.76
C ALA A 105 -18.57 -38.36 2.60
N ARG A 106 -18.27 -38.57 3.89
CA ARG A 106 -17.68 -37.53 4.75
C ARG A 106 -16.24 -37.22 4.36
N GLU A 107 -15.44 -38.24 4.05
CA GLU A 107 -14.06 -38.07 3.61
C GLU A 107 -13.98 -37.34 2.27
N GLU A 108 -14.83 -37.70 1.31
CA GLU A 108 -14.95 -37.02 0.02
C GLU A 108 -15.41 -35.56 0.19
N ALA A 109 -16.41 -35.31 1.04
CA ALA A 109 -16.87 -33.95 1.33
C ALA A 109 -15.77 -33.09 2.00
N GLN A 110 -15.03 -33.66 2.95
CA GLN A 110 -13.90 -32.97 3.58
C GLN A 110 -12.77 -32.71 2.58
N ALA A 111 -12.43 -33.68 1.74
CA ALA A 111 -11.41 -33.51 0.70
C ALA A 111 -11.82 -32.45 -0.32
N GLU A 112 -13.09 -32.40 -0.74
CA GLU A 112 -13.59 -31.37 -1.66
C GLU A 112 -13.58 -29.99 -1.02
N GLU A 113 -13.98 -29.87 0.25
CA GLU A 113 -13.92 -28.62 1.01
C GLU A 113 -12.47 -28.12 1.16
N GLU A 114 -11.54 -29.01 1.50
CA GLU A 114 -10.12 -28.68 1.58
C GLU A 114 -9.55 -28.23 0.23
N ARG A 115 -9.91 -28.89 -0.87
CA ARG A 115 -9.49 -28.49 -2.22
C ARG A 115 -10.05 -27.12 -2.58
N LYS A 116 -11.34 -26.86 -2.35
CA LYS A 116 -11.95 -25.54 -2.57
C LYS A 116 -11.27 -24.46 -1.72
N ARG A 117 -10.95 -24.77 -0.47
CA ARG A 117 -10.25 -23.84 0.43
C ARG A 117 -8.83 -23.56 -0.05
N GLN A 118 -8.09 -24.57 -0.51
CA GLN A 118 -6.75 -24.42 -1.07
C GLN A 118 -6.77 -23.62 -2.37
N GLU A 119 -7.72 -23.89 -3.27
CA GLU A 119 -7.90 -23.14 -4.52
C GLU A 119 -8.26 -21.68 -4.26
N ALA A 120 -9.18 -21.40 -3.33
CA ALA A 120 -9.53 -20.05 -2.94
C ALA A 120 -8.33 -19.30 -2.31
N GLN A 121 -7.54 -19.97 -1.47
CA GLN A 121 -6.31 -19.39 -0.93
C GLN A 121 -5.26 -19.12 -2.01
N ALA A 122 -5.09 -20.03 -2.97
CA ALA A 122 -4.15 -19.85 -4.07
C ALA A 122 -4.58 -18.68 -4.98
N GLN A 123 -5.87 -18.55 -5.27
CA GLN A 123 -6.41 -17.42 -6.03
C GLN A 123 -6.25 -16.10 -5.28
N ALA A 124 -6.56 -16.05 -3.98
CA ALA A 124 -6.38 -14.85 -3.16
C ALA A 124 -4.90 -14.42 -3.09
N LYS A 125 -3.97 -15.38 -3.01
CA LYS A 125 -2.52 -15.10 -3.06
C LYS A 125 -2.11 -14.51 -4.42
N ARG A 126 -2.55 -15.10 -5.52
CA ARG A 126 -2.27 -14.58 -6.88
C ARG A 126 -2.79 -13.16 -7.07
N GLN A 127 -4.03 -12.89 -6.65
CA GLN A 127 -4.61 -11.54 -6.71
C GLN A 127 -3.84 -10.56 -5.85
N ALA A 128 -3.43 -10.95 -4.63
CA ALA A 128 -2.63 -10.11 -3.77
C ALA A 128 -1.24 -9.80 -4.36
N GLU A 129 -0.60 -10.77 -5.02
CA GLU A 129 0.68 -10.58 -5.73
C GLU A 129 0.54 -9.65 -6.94
N GLU A 130 -0.52 -9.82 -7.74
CA GLU A 130 -0.86 -8.95 -8.87
C GLU A 130 -1.15 -7.51 -8.41
N ASP A 131 -1.92 -7.34 -7.33
CA ASP A 131 -2.24 -6.04 -6.73
C ASP A 131 -0.99 -5.35 -6.16
N LEU A 132 -0.09 -6.10 -5.53
CA LEU A 132 1.19 -5.56 -5.05
C LEU A 132 2.01 -5.06 -6.24
N SER A 133 2.12 -5.88 -7.30
CA SER A 133 2.84 -5.51 -8.51
C SER A 133 2.26 -4.26 -9.19
N ALA A 134 0.93 -4.14 -9.24
CA ALA A 134 0.27 -2.94 -9.77
C ALA A 134 0.58 -1.69 -8.93
N LYS A 135 0.53 -1.80 -7.60
CA LYS A 135 0.87 -0.70 -6.68
C LYS A 135 2.32 -0.26 -6.82
N ASP A 136 3.24 -1.19 -6.98
CA ASP A 136 4.66 -0.88 -7.20
C ASP A 136 4.86 -0.11 -8.50
N LEU A 137 4.18 -0.50 -9.59
CA LEU A 137 4.21 0.24 -10.86
C LEU A 137 3.65 1.66 -10.70
N PHE A 138 2.56 1.83 -9.93
CA PHE A 138 2.02 3.15 -9.64
C PHE A 138 3.00 4.01 -8.82
N ALA A 139 3.66 3.44 -7.81
CA ALA A 139 4.64 4.16 -7.01
C ALA A 139 5.84 4.64 -7.86
N VAL A 140 6.34 3.78 -8.75
CA VAL A 140 7.41 4.14 -9.71
C VAL A 140 6.93 5.28 -10.62
N LYS A 141 5.71 5.19 -11.15
CA LYS A 141 5.14 6.25 -12.00
C LYS A 141 4.98 7.56 -11.23
N GLU A 142 4.46 7.53 -10.01
CA GLU A 142 4.32 8.72 -9.18
C GLU A 142 5.68 9.38 -8.91
N GLN A 143 6.72 8.59 -8.63
CA GLN A 143 8.08 9.09 -8.45
C GLN A 143 8.65 9.73 -9.73
N GLU A 144 8.45 9.09 -10.89
CA GLU A 144 8.85 9.66 -12.19
C GLU A 144 8.15 11.00 -12.45
N TRP A 145 6.86 11.09 -12.16
CA TRP A 145 6.07 12.30 -12.34
C TRP A 145 6.49 13.41 -11.38
N ASN A 146 6.71 13.09 -10.10
CA ASN A 146 7.21 14.05 -9.12
C ASN A 146 8.60 14.57 -9.52
N SER A 147 9.49 13.70 -9.99
CA SER A 147 10.82 14.10 -10.47
C SER A 147 10.73 15.03 -11.68
N ARG A 148 9.87 14.72 -12.66
CA ARG A 148 9.61 15.59 -13.82
C ARG A 148 9.00 16.92 -13.43
N PHE A 149 8.09 16.91 -12.46
CA PHE A 149 7.45 18.11 -11.95
C PHE A 149 8.45 19.03 -11.25
N GLU A 150 9.30 18.48 -10.38
CA GLU A 150 10.38 19.23 -9.75
C GLU A 150 11.37 19.80 -10.76
N GLN A 151 11.72 19.04 -11.80
CA GLN A 151 12.57 19.54 -12.87
C GLN A 151 11.91 20.73 -13.60
N LEU A 152 10.63 20.61 -13.95
CA LEU A 152 9.88 21.66 -14.62
C LEU A 152 9.76 22.94 -13.77
N GLU A 153 9.53 22.80 -12.46
CA GLU A 153 9.49 23.94 -11.55
C GLU A 153 10.86 24.63 -11.45
N ARG A 154 11.96 23.86 -11.35
CA ARG A 154 13.32 24.43 -11.36
C ARG A 154 13.62 25.16 -12.67
N GLU A 155 13.25 24.59 -13.82
CA GLU A 155 13.43 25.23 -15.12
C GLU A 155 12.62 26.54 -15.22
N ARG A 156 11.35 26.55 -14.78
CA ARG A 156 10.54 27.77 -14.74
C ARG A 156 11.09 28.84 -13.82
N GLU A 157 11.58 28.47 -12.64
CA GLU A 157 12.21 29.40 -11.72
C GLU A 157 13.48 29.99 -12.34
N GLN A 158 14.28 29.18 -13.03
CA GLN A 158 15.48 29.64 -13.74
C GLN A 158 15.11 30.63 -14.84
N GLU A 159 14.13 30.29 -15.67
CA GLU A 159 13.63 31.16 -16.72
C GLU A 159 13.10 32.50 -16.17
N ARG A 160 12.35 32.47 -15.06
CA ARG A 160 11.84 33.70 -14.42
C ARG A 160 12.96 34.60 -13.92
N VAL A 161 13.96 34.02 -13.24
CA VAL A 161 15.12 34.78 -12.74
C VAL A 161 15.92 35.36 -13.91
N LEU A 162 16.19 34.56 -14.94
CA LEU A 162 16.91 35.01 -16.13
C LEU A 162 16.15 36.12 -16.86
N PHE A 163 14.84 35.97 -17.02
CA PHE A 163 13.99 36.98 -17.66
C PHE A 163 13.99 38.30 -16.87
N ALA A 164 13.87 38.25 -15.55
CA ALA A 164 13.93 39.44 -14.70
C ALA A 164 15.29 40.15 -14.82
N LYS A 165 16.39 39.39 -14.77
CA LYS A 165 17.75 39.93 -14.95
C LYS A 165 17.97 40.53 -16.33
N GLU A 166 17.45 39.90 -17.37
CA GLU A 166 17.51 40.42 -18.73
C GLU A 166 16.72 41.73 -18.87
N GLN A 167 15.56 41.83 -18.22
CA GLN A 167 14.79 43.07 -18.18
C GLN A 167 15.56 44.18 -17.45
N GLU A 168 16.14 43.89 -16.28
CA GLU A 168 16.99 44.83 -15.52
C GLU A 168 18.18 45.31 -16.35
N PHE A 169 18.88 44.39 -17.01
CA PHE A 169 20.01 44.70 -17.87
C PHE A 169 19.60 45.60 -19.04
N ASN A 170 18.52 45.27 -19.75
CA ASN A 170 18.04 46.08 -20.89
C ASN A 170 17.58 47.48 -20.47
N ASN A 171 16.92 47.58 -19.30
CA ASN A 171 16.54 48.87 -18.73
C ASN A 171 17.77 49.72 -18.40
N LEU A 172 18.79 49.13 -17.79
CA LEU A 172 20.03 49.80 -17.45
C LEU A 172 20.82 50.23 -18.69
N GLN A 173 20.94 49.38 -19.70
CA GLN A 173 21.57 49.72 -20.98
C GLN A 173 20.86 50.87 -21.68
N SER A 174 19.52 50.83 -21.72
CA SER A 174 18.71 51.92 -22.28
C SER A 174 18.91 53.22 -21.50
N TYR A 175 19.00 53.13 -20.17
CA TYR A 175 19.28 54.27 -19.30
C TYR A 175 20.64 54.89 -19.59
N ILE A 176 21.70 54.06 -19.66
CA ILE A 176 23.07 54.50 -19.97
C ILE A 176 23.08 55.18 -21.34
N GLN A 177 22.54 54.56 -22.39
CA GLN A 177 22.52 55.13 -23.74
C GLN A 177 21.81 56.48 -23.78
N ARG A 178 20.66 56.61 -23.11
CA ARG A 178 19.93 57.88 -23.03
C ARG A 178 20.77 58.95 -22.32
N ARG A 179 21.32 58.65 -21.15
CA ARG A 179 22.10 59.62 -20.36
C ARG A 179 23.41 60.00 -21.06
N VAL A 180 24.12 59.05 -21.65
CA VAL A 180 25.30 59.33 -22.47
C VAL A 180 24.94 60.23 -23.65
N GLY A 181 23.81 60.00 -24.32
CA GLY A 181 23.32 60.85 -25.41
C GLY A 181 22.98 62.28 -24.97
N GLU A 182 22.37 62.45 -23.80
CA GLU A 182 22.09 63.76 -23.20
C GLU A 182 23.38 64.52 -22.85
N GLU A 183 24.42 63.80 -22.41
CA GLU A 183 25.67 64.36 -21.89
C GLU A 183 26.83 64.33 -22.90
N THR A 184 26.56 63.95 -24.15
CA THR A 184 27.59 63.78 -25.21
C THR A 184 28.38 65.06 -25.49
N ASN A 185 27.77 66.24 -25.29
CA ASN A 185 28.46 67.52 -25.51
C ASN A 185 29.37 67.93 -24.33
N GLU A 186 29.15 67.38 -23.13
CA GLU A 186 29.91 67.72 -21.92
C GLU A 186 31.06 66.73 -21.65
N ILE A 187 30.99 65.55 -22.24
CA ILE A 187 31.96 64.47 -22.09
C ILE A 187 32.80 64.35 -23.35
N ALA A 188 34.12 64.21 -23.20
CA ALA A 188 34.98 63.93 -24.34
C ALA A 188 34.63 62.56 -24.97
N PRO A 189 34.58 62.44 -26.31
CA PRO A 189 34.16 61.21 -26.98
C PRO A 189 35.03 59.99 -26.59
N GLU A 190 36.32 60.20 -26.34
CA GLU A 190 37.26 59.17 -25.89
C GLU A 190 36.97 58.62 -24.48
N LEU A 191 36.13 59.32 -23.70
CA LEU A 191 35.82 58.95 -22.32
C LEU A 191 34.44 58.33 -22.13
N LEU A 192 33.63 58.25 -23.19
CA LEU A 192 32.26 57.70 -23.12
C LEU A 192 32.27 56.23 -22.70
N ASP A 193 33.30 55.47 -23.10
CA ASP A 193 33.47 54.05 -22.74
C ASP A 193 33.65 53.81 -21.24
N PHE A 194 34.02 54.84 -20.46
CA PHE A 194 34.15 54.73 -19.00
C PHE A 194 32.83 54.97 -18.26
N VAL A 195 31.77 55.38 -18.97
CA VAL A 195 30.44 55.56 -18.38
C VAL A 195 29.76 54.20 -18.22
N GLY A 196 29.55 53.79 -16.97
CA GLY A 196 28.95 52.50 -16.63
C GLY A 196 28.65 52.39 -15.14
N GLY A 197 27.96 51.32 -14.77
CA GLY A 197 27.56 51.04 -13.38
C GLY A 197 26.62 49.83 -13.32
N ASN A 198 26.36 49.31 -12.13
CA ASN A 198 25.39 48.23 -11.89
C ASN A 198 23.98 48.77 -11.59
N SER A 199 23.86 50.06 -11.29
CA SER A 199 22.59 50.74 -11.03
C SER A 199 22.56 52.11 -11.70
N PRO A 200 21.37 52.73 -11.86
CA PRO A 200 21.25 54.08 -12.38
C PRO A 200 22.07 55.11 -11.59
N GLU A 201 22.14 54.96 -10.27
CA GLU A 201 22.88 55.87 -9.38
C GLU A 201 24.40 55.76 -9.59
N GLU A 202 24.91 54.54 -9.74
CA GLU A 202 26.33 54.32 -10.07
C GLU A 202 26.68 54.90 -11.44
N VAL A 203 25.76 54.81 -12.42
CA VAL A 203 25.93 55.42 -13.74
C VAL A 203 26.02 56.93 -13.64
N GLU A 204 25.15 57.60 -12.87
CA GLU A 204 25.25 59.06 -12.67
C GLU A 204 26.55 59.47 -11.98
N ALA A 205 27.00 58.71 -10.98
CA ALA A 205 28.28 58.95 -10.33
C ALA A 205 29.45 58.80 -11.30
N SER A 206 29.39 57.81 -12.20
CA SER A 206 30.38 57.63 -13.27
C SER A 206 30.36 58.81 -14.25
N ILE A 207 29.17 59.22 -14.72
CA ILE A 207 28.99 60.40 -15.59
C ILE A 207 29.61 61.65 -14.95
N ALA A 208 29.30 61.92 -13.67
CA ALA A 208 29.86 63.07 -12.96
C ALA A 208 31.39 63.02 -12.88
N THR A 209 31.95 61.83 -12.62
CA THR A 209 33.39 61.62 -12.59
C THR A 209 34.04 61.84 -13.95
N VAL A 210 33.41 61.35 -15.03
CA VAL A 210 33.89 61.49 -16.40
C VAL A 210 33.80 62.94 -16.89
N LYS A 211 32.73 63.67 -16.56
CA LYS A 211 32.62 65.11 -16.80
C LYS A 211 33.72 65.90 -16.11
N ALA A 212 33.95 65.64 -14.82
CA ALA A 212 35.02 66.30 -14.07
C ALA A 212 36.41 66.02 -14.66
N LYS A 213 36.67 64.78 -15.09
CA LYS A 213 37.91 64.41 -15.79
C LYS A 213 38.03 65.10 -17.15
N THR A 214 36.93 65.22 -17.90
CA THR A 214 36.92 65.95 -19.18
C THR A 214 37.33 67.40 -18.98
N GLN A 215 36.73 68.08 -18.00
CA GLN A 215 37.07 69.47 -17.66
C GLN A 215 38.55 69.60 -17.24
N ALA A 216 39.02 68.71 -16.36
CA ALA A 216 40.41 68.70 -15.92
C ALA A 216 41.41 68.46 -17.07
N ILE A 217 41.07 67.57 -18.03
CA ILE A 217 41.90 67.33 -19.22
C ILE A 217 41.91 68.57 -20.12
N LEU A 218 40.78 69.23 -20.35
CA LEU A 218 40.73 70.45 -21.15
C LEU A 218 41.56 71.57 -20.52
N GLU A 219 41.46 71.76 -19.20
CA GLU A 219 42.30 72.72 -18.47
C GLU A 219 43.78 72.36 -18.55
N SER A 220 44.13 71.08 -18.36
CA SER A 220 45.51 70.59 -18.45
C SER A 220 46.09 70.74 -19.85
N VAL A 221 45.32 70.45 -20.90
CA VAL A 221 45.73 70.61 -22.30
C VAL A 221 45.91 72.09 -22.63
N GLN A 222 45.03 72.98 -22.14
CA GLN A 222 45.20 74.42 -22.32
C GLN A 222 46.50 74.93 -21.63
N GLN A 223 46.77 74.50 -20.40
CA GLN A 223 48.00 74.84 -19.69
C GLN A 223 49.24 74.24 -20.36
N ALA A 224 49.16 72.98 -20.80
CA ALA A 224 50.23 72.28 -21.49
C ALA A 224 50.50 72.87 -22.87
N ALA A 225 49.50 73.34 -23.61
CA ALA A 225 49.69 74.02 -24.90
C ALA A 225 50.43 75.36 -24.73
N ILE A 226 50.18 76.06 -23.61
CA ILE A 226 50.90 77.29 -23.24
C ILE A 226 52.36 76.96 -22.86
N GLN A 227 52.59 75.85 -22.15
CA GLN A 227 53.93 75.42 -21.72
C GLN A 227 54.75 74.70 -22.82
N GLN A 228 54.11 73.97 -23.73
CA GLN A 228 54.75 73.27 -24.85
C GLN A 228 55.25 74.22 -25.94
N ARG A 229 54.73 75.46 -26.01
CA ARG A 229 55.38 76.54 -26.77
C ARG A 229 56.74 76.96 -26.18
N ALA A 230 57.05 76.60 -24.93
CA ALA A 230 58.29 76.97 -24.25
C ALA A 230 59.32 75.84 -24.16
N THR A 231 58.95 74.57 -24.37
CA THR A 231 59.87 73.43 -24.16
C THR A 231 59.62 72.25 -25.12
N MET A 232 60.20 72.30 -26.32
CA MET A 232 60.36 71.11 -27.17
C MET A 232 61.65 70.34 -26.82
N ARG A 233 61.52 69.20 -26.13
CA ARG A 233 62.45 68.05 -26.07
C ARG A 233 61.79 67.01 -25.14
N GLY A 234 61.34 65.84 -25.57
CA GLY A 234 62.08 64.80 -26.28
C GLY A 234 62.50 63.74 -25.26
N VAL A 235 61.65 62.75 -24.98
CA VAL A 235 62.04 61.47 -24.36
C VAL A 235 61.14 60.34 -24.84
N SER A 236 61.78 59.22 -25.19
CA SER A 236 61.17 57.97 -25.66
C SER A 236 60.59 57.14 -24.51
N PRO A 237 59.49 56.40 -24.71
CA PRO A 237 58.98 55.47 -23.71
C PRO A 237 59.67 54.10 -23.86
N THR A 238 60.40 53.66 -22.83
CA THR A 238 60.78 52.26 -22.65
C THR A 238 60.00 51.69 -21.47
N GLY A 239 59.20 50.66 -21.74
CA GLY A 239 58.46 49.91 -20.74
C GLY A 239 57.83 48.69 -21.37
N TYR A 240 58.55 47.57 -21.35
CA TYR A 240 58.10 46.25 -21.77
C TYR A 240 56.77 45.88 -21.07
N SER A 241 55.76 45.48 -21.83
CA SER A 241 54.61 44.73 -21.32
C SER A 241 54.82 43.25 -21.62
N THR A 242 54.98 42.45 -20.57
CA THR A 242 54.91 40.99 -20.62
C THR A 242 53.45 40.58 -20.74
N THR A 243 52.97 40.34 -21.95
CA THR A 243 51.71 39.63 -22.19
C THR A 243 52.01 38.12 -22.23
N GLY A 244 51.84 37.46 -21.09
CA GLY A 244 51.68 36.00 -21.06
C GLY A 244 50.24 35.66 -21.52
N PRO A 245 50.04 34.68 -22.40
CA PRO A 245 48.70 34.22 -22.74
C PRO A 245 48.13 33.48 -21.52
N MET A 246 47.17 34.10 -20.83
CA MET A 246 46.36 33.38 -19.86
C MET A 246 45.40 32.49 -20.63
N ASP A 247 45.64 31.18 -20.55
CA ASP A 247 44.66 30.15 -20.85
C ASP A 247 43.40 30.43 -20.03
N SER A 248 42.42 31.04 -20.68
CA SER A 248 41.06 31.13 -20.15
C SER A 248 40.34 29.91 -20.65
N ASP A 249 40.59 28.77 -20.01
CA ASP A 249 39.71 27.61 -20.18
C ASP A 249 38.38 27.97 -19.49
N PRO A 250 37.29 28.22 -20.25
CA PRO A 250 36.02 28.56 -19.64
C PRO A 250 35.41 27.25 -19.14
N GLY A 251 35.87 26.81 -17.97
CA GLY A 251 35.14 25.84 -17.18
C GLY A 251 33.71 26.35 -17.07
N THR A 252 32.76 25.58 -17.59
CA THR A 252 31.32 25.86 -17.52
C THR A 252 30.93 25.91 -16.04
N LYS A 253 31.03 27.09 -15.44
CA LYS A 253 30.52 27.34 -14.09
C LYS A 253 29.01 27.24 -14.17
N SER A 254 28.44 26.20 -13.57
CA SER A 254 27.00 26.12 -13.34
C SER A 254 26.64 27.10 -12.22
N TYR A 255 25.90 28.15 -12.54
CA TYR A 255 25.36 29.09 -11.55
C TYR A 255 24.08 28.51 -10.95
N SER A 256 23.95 28.57 -9.62
CA SER A 256 22.69 28.22 -8.97
C SER A 256 21.65 29.33 -9.13
N LEU A 257 20.38 29.01 -8.86
CA LEU A 257 19.27 29.97 -8.89
C LEU A 257 19.49 31.19 -7.99
N SER A 258 20.02 30.97 -6.78
CA SER A 258 20.36 32.05 -5.86
C SER A 258 21.52 32.88 -6.39
N ASP A 259 22.55 32.24 -6.94
CA ASP A 259 23.72 32.96 -7.46
C ASP A 259 23.32 33.88 -8.62
N LEU A 260 22.46 33.40 -9.54
CA LEU A 260 21.95 34.20 -10.65
C LEU A 260 21.13 35.40 -10.17
N ARG A 261 20.39 35.25 -9.07
CA ARG A 261 19.58 36.33 -8.50
C ARG A 261 20.44 37.43 -7.87
N ASP A 262 21.48 37.05 -7.15
CA ASP A 262 22.32 37.99 -6.41
C ASP A 262 23.48 38.54 -7.24
N LEU A 263 23.64 38.05 -8.48
CA LEU A 263 24.68 38.48 -9.40
C LEU A 263 24.56 39.97 -9.76
N PRO A 264 25.66 40.75 -9.68
CA PRO A 264 25.67 42.13 -10.16
C PRO A 264 25.56 42.19 -11.69
N MET A 265 24.96 43.25 -12.23
CA MET A 265 24.69 43.40 -13.66
C MET A 265 25.95 43.33 -14.53
N SER A 266 27.06 43.87 -14.05
CA SER A 266 28.36 43.80 -14.74
C SER A 266 28.91 42.39 -14.88
N GLU A 267 28.65 41.51 -13.91
CA GLU A 267 28.99 40.09 -14.01
C GLU A 267 27.98 39.34 -14.86
N TYR A 268 26.69 39.68 -14.76
CA TYR A 268 25.62 39.12 -15.59
C TYR A 268 25.92 39.33 -17.08
N ALA A 269 26.34 40.54 -17.44
CA ALA A 269 26.72 40.89 -18.82
C ALA A 269 27.80 39.96 -19.38
N LYS A 270 28.76 39.53 -18.57
CA LYS A 270 29.87 38.64 -18.98
C LYS A 270 29.40 37.21 -19.20
N ILE A 271 28.46 36.73 -18.39
CA ILE A 271 28.00 35.33 -18.40
C ILE A 271 26.73 35.13 -19.25
N ARG A 272 26.06 36.21 -19.64
CA ARG A 272 24.82 36.20 -20.44
C ARG A 272 24.92 35.34 -21.70
N GLY A 273 26.06 35.39 -22.39
CA GLY A 273 26.32 34.58 -23.58
C GLY A 273 26.40 33.07 -23.29
N GLN A 274 26.95 32.70 -22.13
CA GLN A 274 27.05 31.30 -21.69
C GLN A 274 25.70 30.76 -21.21
N LEU A 275 24.84 31.63 -20.67
CA LEU A 275 23.47 31.30 -20.25
C LEU A 275 22.48 31.15 -21.41
N GLY A 276 22.94 31.31 -22.66
CA GLY A 276 22.10 31.15 -23.85
C GLY A 276 21.08 32.27 -24.11
N VAL A 277 21.03 33.29 -23.25
CA VAL A 277 20.05 34.41 -23.28
C VAL A 277 20.23 35.31 -24.52
N GLY A 278 21.34 35.19 -25.25
CA GLY A 278 21.61 35.94 -26.49
C GLY A 278 21.51 35.15 -27.81
N GLN A 279 21.50 33.81 -27.79
CA GLN A 279 21.54 32.99 -29.01
C GLN A 279 20.16 32.50 -29.48
N THR A 280 19.19 32.36 -28.58
CA THR A 280 17.84 31.87 -28.91
C THR A 280 17.01 32.85 -29.75
N ALA A 281 17.31 34.15 -29.69
CA ALA A 281 16.58 35.18 -30.44
C ALA A 281 16.82 35.14 -31.96
N GLN A 282 17.95 34.58 -32.45
CA GLN A 282 18.22 34.48 -33.89
C GLN A 282 17.57 33.24 -34.54
N ASN A 283 17.42 32.14 -33.80
CA ASN A 283 16.94 30.87 -34.38
C ASN A 283 15.40 30.72 -34.37
N GLN A 284 14.66 31.53 -33.61
CA GLN A 284 13.20 31.42 -33.53
C GLN A 284 12.43 32.35 -34.50
N ARG A 285 13.11 33.22 -35.24
CA ARG A 285 12.46 34.15 -36.20
C ARG A 285 12.15 33.53 -37.58
N GLY A 286 12.54 32.29 -37.84
CA GLY A 286 12.36 31.62 -39.13
C GLY A 286 11.41 30.42 -39.15
N LEU A 287 10.73 30.09 -38.04
CA LEU A 287 9.91 28.87 -37.95
C LEU A 287 8.40 29.10 -38.11
N TYR A 288 7.97 30.36 -38.24
CA TYR A 288 6.58 30.74 -38.52
C TYR A 288 6.56 31.91 -39.52
N SER A 289 6.90 31.63 -40.77
CA SER A 289 6.62 32.51 -41.92
C SER A 289 6.27 31.67 -43.14
#